data_AF-K0JS00-F1
#
_entry.id   AF-K0JS00-F1
#
_cell.length_a   1.000
_cell.length_b   1.000
_cell.length_c   1.000
_cell.angle_alpha   90.00
_cell.angle_beta   90.00
_cell.angle_gamma   90.00
#
_symmetry.space_group_name_H-M   'P 1'
#
loop_
_entity.id
_entity.type
_entity.pdbx_description
1 polymer ?
#
loop_
_entity_poly.entity_id
_entity_poly.type
_entity_poly.pdbx_seq_one_letter_code
_entity_poly.pdbx_strand_id
1 'polypeptide(L)'
;MPPVDAECYVCSSASGERLHLWLKALPGGGVWAWLAESALPAVEFTREESDRLLTLWADLRRMLHAGESSDQLRCVVVTEVDSRQRTVLVYGLQEGFITYWRVGEPRDPVLLDLNAMDELIEAWTDVRT
;
A
#
# COMPACT_ATOMS: atom_id res chain seq x y z
N MET A 1 15.54 7.42 3.82
CA MET A 1 16.21 7.23 2.51
C MET A 1 16.08 5.76 2.14
N PRO A 2 15.68 5.42 0.91
CA PRO A 2 15.49 4.03 0.52
C PRO A 2 16.82 3.27 0.47
N PRO A 3 16.83 1.94 0.69
CA PRO A 3 17.98 1.08 0.42
C PRO A 3 18.47 1.20 -1.02
N VAL A 4 19.74 0.88 -1.27
CA VAL A 4 20.39 0.98 -2.61
C VAL A 4 19.74 0.05 -3.64
N ASP A 5 19.18 -1.05 -3.19
CA ASP A 5 18.52 -2.11 -3.97
C ASP A 5 16.99 -2.05 -3.88
N ALA A 6 16.43 -0.92 -3.46
CA ALA A 6 14.99 -0.69 -3.55
C ALA A 6 14.61 -0.12 -4.92
N GLU A 7 13.50 -0.63 -5.46
CA GLU A 7 12.92 -0.19 -6.71
C GLU A 7 11.84 0.87 -6.45
N CYS A 8 11.83 1.94 -7.26
CA CYS A 8 10.84 3.00 -7.15
C CYS A 8 9.75 2.79 -8.19
N TYR A 9 8.52 2.64 -7.72
CA TYR A 9 7.32 2.58 -8.54
C TYR A 9 6.55 3.88 -8.39
N VAL A 10 6.04 4.38 -9.51
CA VAL A 10 5.27 5.63 -9.55
C VAL A 10 3.86 5.26 -9.95
N CYS A 11 2.89 5.59 -9.09
CA CYS A 11 1.47 5.56 -9.45
C CYS A 11 0.85 6.95 -9.27
N SER A 12 -0.33 7.16 -9.83
CA SER A 12 -1.08 8.42 -9.67
C SER A 12 -2.23 8.25 -8.68
N SER A 13 -2.36 9.17 -7.73
CA SER A 13 -3.57 9.27 -6.92
C SER A 13 -4.76 9.71 -7.79
N ALA A 14 -5.98 9.62 -7.27
CA ALA A 14 -7.18 10.08 -7.97
C ALA A 14 -7.17 11.58 -8.29
N SER A 15 -6.37 12.40 -7.58
CA SER A 15 -6.21 13.83 -7.87
C SER A 15 -5.12 14.13 -8.91
N GLY A 16 -4.44 13.10 -9.42
CA GLY A 16 -3.32 13.22 -10.37
C GLY A 16 -1.97 13.50 -9.71
N GLU A 17 -1.90 13.47 -8.38
CA GLU A 17 -0.63 13.54 -7.65
C GLU A 17 0.18 12.27 -7.89
N ARG A 18 1.50 12.41 -8.08
CA ARG A 18 2.39 11.26 -8.24
C ARG A 18 2.81 10.73 -6.88
N LEU A 19 2.52 9.46 -6.65
CA LEU A 19 2.90 8.72 -5.47
C LEU A 19 4.12 7.88 -5.82
N HIS A 20 5.20 8.03 -5.06
CA HIS A 20 6.43 7.26 -5.25
C HIS A 20 6.53 6.17 -4.19
N LEU A 21 6.23 4.93 -4.55
CA LEU A 21 6.34 3.78 -3.68
C LEU A 21 7.68 3.07 -3.90
N TRP A 22 8.52 3.08 -2.89
CA TRP A 22 9.76 2.32 -2.88
C TRP A 22 9.51 0.93 -2.31
N LEU A 23 9.92 -0.11 -3.04
CA LEU A 23 9.74 -1.51 -2.68
C LEU A 23 11.07 -2.24 -2.73
N LYS A 24 11.23 -3.24 -1.84
CA LYS A 24 12.37 -4.15 -1.85
C LYS A 24 11.99 -5.51 -1.31
N ALA A 25 12.37 -6.57 -2.01
CA ALA A 25 12.21 -7.93 -1.54
C ALA A 25 13.08 -8.19 -0.31
N LEU A 26 12.51 -8.85 0.71
CA LEU A 26 13.23 -9.27 1.90
C LEU A 26 13.48 -10.79 1.90
N PRO A 27 14.58 -11.25 2.53
CA PRO A 27 14.79 -12.67 2.79
C PRO A 27 13.56 -13.30 3.46
N GLY A 28 13.17 -14.49 3.02
CA GLY A 28 11.95 -15.15 3.49
C GLY A 28 10.66 -14.78 2.74
N GLY A 29 10.74 -13.89 1.75
CA GLY A 29 9.61 -13.49 0.90
C GLY A 29 8.70 -12.43 1.52
N GLY A 30 9.23 -11.65 2.45
CA GLY A 30 8.63 -10.41 2.91
C GLY A 30 8.95 -9.25 1.96
N VAL A 31 8.41 -8.07 2.25
CA VAL A 31 8.62 -6.85 1.45
C VAL A 31 8.91 -5.69 2.38
N TRP A 32 9.95 -4.92 2.08
CA TRP A 32 10.16 -3.59 2.64
C TRP A 32 9.46 -2.58 1.73
N ALA A 33 8.72 -1.63 2.30
CA ALA A 33 8.00 -0.62 1.55
C ALA A 33 8.09 0.76 2.20
N TRP A 34 8.14 1.80 1.37
CA TRP A 34 8.09 3.18 1.81
C TRP A 34 7.41 4.07 0.77
N LEU A 35 6.34 4.75 1.19
CA LEU A 35 5.75 5.82 0.40
C LEU A 35 6.59 7.08 0.59
N ALA A 36 7.23 7.57 -0.46
CA ALA A 36 8.03 8.78 -0.40
C ALA A 36 7.17 9.98 0.04
N GLU A 37 7.80 10.95 0.69
CA GLU A 37 7.15 12.19 1.18
C GLU A 37 6.11 11.97 2.29
N SER A 38 5.81 10.72 2.66
CA SER A 38 5.14 10.38 3.91
C SER A 38 5.95 10.88 5.12
N ALA A 39 5.24 11.36 6.14
CA ALA A 39 5.83 11.68 7.44
C ALA A 39 6.25 10.44 8.25
N LEU A 40 5.85 9.24 7.82
CA LEU A 40 6.09 8.00 8.54
C LEU A 40 7.31 7.23 8.00
N PRO A 41 7.99 6.46 8.87
CA PRO A 41 9.16 5.66 8.49
C PRO A 41 8.75 4.49 7.59
N ALA A 42 9.69 3.90 6.88
CA ALA A 42 9.45 2.69 6.10
C ALA A 42 8.93 1.52 6.95
N VAL A 43 8.29 0.56 6.30
CA VAL A 43 7.71 -0.64 6.94
C VAL A 43 8.19 -1.92 6.28
N GLU A 44 8.15 -3.00 7.05
CA GLU A 44 8.39 -4.36 6.60
C GLU A 44 7.12 -5.18 6.77
N PHE A 45 6.85 -5.97 5.74
CA PHE A 45 5.83 -6.98 5.68
C PHE A 45 6.52 -8.34 5.76
N THR A 46 6.01 -9.21 6.61
CA THR A 46 6.26 -10.64 6.49
C THR A 46 5.65 -11.17 5.18
N ARG A 47 6.01 -12.42 4.80
CA ARG A 47 5.39 -13.10 3.66
C ARG A 47 3.86 -13.14 3.80
N GLU A 48 3.38 -13.53 4.97
CA GLU A 48 1.95 -13.64 5.24
C GLU A 48 1.24 -12.27 5.15
N GLU A 49 1.84 -11.21 5.68
CA GLU A 49 1.27 -9.86 5.59
C GLU A 49 1.25 -9.36 4.14
N SER A 50 2.28 -9.69 3.36
CA SER A 50 2.36 -9.37 1.93
C SER A 50 1.26 -10.09 1.14
N ASP A 51 1.03 -11.38 1.42
CA ASP A 51 -0.04 -12.16 0.79
C ASP A 51 -1.44 -11.64 1.14
N ARG A 52 -1.63 -11.26 2.41
CA ARG A 52 -2.89 -10.65 2.87
C ARG A 52 -3.13 -9.30 2.20
N LEU A 53 -2.09 -8.48 2.03
CA LEU A 53 -2.21 -7.19 1.36
C LEU A 53 -2.62 -7.35 -0.11
N LEU A 54 -1.97 -8.24 -0.86
CA LEU A 54 -2.33 -8.51 -2.26
C LEU A 54 -3.77 -9.01 -2.39
N THR A 55 -4.19 -9.92 -1.50
CA THR A 55 -5.57 -10.43 -1.48
C THR A 55 -6.56 -9.30 -1.21
N LEU A 56 -6.25 -8.42 -0.25
CA LEU A 56 -7.06 -7.26 0.10
C LEU A 56 -7.18 -6.28 -1.07
N TRP A 57 -6.09 -5.99 -1.77
CA TRP A 57 -6.10 -5.12 -2.95
C TRP A 57 -6.91 -5.71 -4.10
N ALA A 58 -6.75 -7.00 -4.39
CA ALA A 58 -7.54 -7.68 -5.41
C ALA A 58 -9.05 -7.65 -5.09
N ASP A 59 -9.41 -7.84 -3.83
CA ASP A 59 -10.79 -7.74 -3.35
C ASP A 59 -11.36 -6.33 -3.53
N LEU A 60 -10.63 -5.31 -3.08
CA LEU A 60 -11.05 -3.91 -3.18
C LEU A 60 -11.21 -3.49 -4.65
N ARG A 61 -10.26 -3.87 -5.51
CA ARG A 61 -10.33 -3.66 -6.95
C ARG A 61 -11.60 -4.29 -7.54
N ARG A 62 -11.89 -5.55 -7.18
CA ARG A 62 -13.09 -6.27 -7.64
C ARG A 62 -14.37 -5.56 -7.22
N MET A 63 -14.45 -5.13 -5.96
CA MET A 63 -15.61 -4.40 -5.42
C MET A 63 -15.79 -3.05 -6.15
N LEU A 64 -14.70 -2.30 -6.33
CA LEU A 64 -14.74 -1.02 -7.01
C LEU A 64 -15.19 -1.18 -8.48
N HIS A 65 -14.68 -2.20 -9.17
CA HIS A 65 -15.08 -2.51 -10.55
C HIS A 65 -16.56 -2.90 -10.67
N ALA A 66 -17.13 -3.53 -9.64
CA ALA A 66 -18.55 -3.85 -9.56
C ALA A 66 -19.43 -2.64 -9.18
N GLY A 67 -18.84 -1.46 -8.91
CA GLY A 67 -19.55 -0.27 -8.46
C GLY A 67 -20.05 -0.37 -7.02
N GLU A 68 -19.45 -1.25 -6.20
CA GLU A 68 -19.82 -1.42 -4.80
C GLU A 68 -19.24 -0.28 -3.94
N SER A 69 -20.03 0.23 -3.00
CA SER A 69 -19.60 1.15 -1.95
C SER A 69 -19.59 0.43 -0.59
N SER A 70 -18.59 0.72 0.25
CA SER A 70 -18.52 0.12 1.59
C SER A 70 -17.90 1.06 2.61
N ASP A 71 -18.62 1.29 3.70
CA ASP A 71 -18.11 2.03 4.87
C ASP A 71 -17.15 1.17 5.72
N GLN A 72 -16.92 -0.08 5.34
CA GLN A 72 -16.03 -0.98 6.08
C GLN A 72 -14.56 -0.67 5.75
N LEU A 73 -13.80 -0.40 6.80
CA LEU A 73 -12.34 -0.28 6.71
C LEU A 73 -11.68 -1.65 6.87
N ARG A 74 -10.70 -1.93 6.01
CA ARG A 74 -9.86 -3.13 6.05
C ARG A 74 -8.45 -2.75 6.46
N CYS A 75 -7.82 -3.57 7.29
CA CYS A 75 -6.55 -3.23 7.92
C CYS A 75 -5.49 -4.30 7.71
N VAL A 76 -4.25 -3.89 7.46
CA VAL A 76 -3.06 -4.75 7.49
C VAL A 76 -2.10 -4.20 8.53
N VAL A 77 -1.70 -5.05 9.48
CA VAL A 77 -0.71 -4.69 10.50
C VAL A 77 0.68 -4.98 9.96
N VAL A 78 1.58 -4.02 10.06
CA VAL A 78 2.95 -4.08 9.52
C VAL A 78 3.96 -3.64 10.58
N THR A 79 5.24 -3.88 10.35
CA THR A 79 6.31 -3.52 11.30
C THR A 79 7.10 -2.34 10.78
N GLU A 80 7.25 -1.28 11.57
CA GLU A 80 8.11 -0.16 11.21
C GLU A 80 9.58 -0.55 11.26
N VAL A 81 10.36 -0.08 10.29
CA VAL A 81 11.77 -0.46 10.16
C VAL A 81 12.61 0.07 11.32
N ASP A 82 12.49 1.36 11.62
CA ASP A 82 13.37 2.04 12.57
C ASP A 82 12.98 1.74 14.02
N SER A 83 11.69 1.84 14.34
CA SER A 83 11.17 1.68 15.70
C SER A 83 10.89 0.23 16.08
N ARG A 84 10.78 -0.67 15.08
CA ARG A 84 10.29 -2.05 15.21
C ARG A 84 8.87 -2.14 15.81
N GLN A 85 8.15 -1.03 15.88
CA GLN A 85 6.78 -1.00 16.39
C GLN A 85 5.81 -1.52 15.34
N ARG A 86 4.67 -2.03 15.79
CA ARG A 86 3.57 -2.43 14.92
C ARG A 86 2.74 -1.20 14.59
N THR A 87 2.47 -1.01 13.31
CA THR A 87 1.60 0.04 12.77
C THR A 87 0.55 -0.58 11.86
N VAL A 88 -0.45 0.20 11.44
CA VAL A 88 -1.60 -0.31 10.67
C VAL A 88 -1.74 0.51 9.39
N LEU A 89 -1.81 -0.19 8.27
CA LEU A 89 -2.29 0.35 7.00
C LEU A 89 -3.79 0.12 6.94
N VAL A 90 -4.53 1.17 6.62
CA VAL A 90 -5.98 1.16 6.55
C VAL A 90 -6.40 1.45 5.12
N TYR A 91 -7.32 0.62 4.64
CA TYR A 91 -7.91 0.72 3.32
C TYR A 91 -9.43 0.79 3.41
N GLY A 92 -10.06 1.55 2.53
CA GLY A 92 -11.51 1.66 2.44
C GLY A 92 -12.00 1.85 1.00
N LEU A 93 -13.31 1.95 0.82
CA LEU A 93 -13.94 2.32 -0.44
C LEU A 93 -14.81 3.56 -0.22
N GLN A 94 -14.44 4.68 -0.84
CA GLN A 94 -15.16 5.94 -0.71
C GLN A 94 -15.35 6.59 -2.08
N GLU A 95 -16.59 6.96 -2.40
CA GLU A 95 -16.91 7.78 -3.60
C GLU A 95 -16.35 7.23 -4.93
N GLY A 96 -16.24 5.90 -5.07
CA GLY A 96 -15.68 5.29 -6.28
C GLY A 96 -14.15 5.25 -6.30
N PHE A 97 -13.51 5.36 -5.15
CA PHE A 97 -12.07 5.23 -4.97
C PHE A 97 -11.74 4.27 -3.83
N ILE A 98 -10.57 3.67 -3.92
CA ILE A 98 -9.96 2.98 -2.79
C ILE A 98 -9.22 4.04 -1.98
N THR A 99 -9.49 4.11 -0.69
CA THR A 99 -8.77 5.00 0.21
C THR A 99 -7.63 4.23 0.87
N TYR A 100 -6.50 4.91 1.07
CA TYR A 100 -5.34 4.38 1.77
C TYR A 100 -4.80 5.44 2.73
N TRP A 101 -4.50 5.04 3.95
CA TRP A 101 -3.66 5.81 4.85
C TRP A 101 -3.01 4.89 5.89
N ARG A 102 -1.96 5.38 6.53
CA ARG A 102 -1.35 4.70 7.65
C ARG A 102 -1.64 5.38 8.97
N VAL A 103 -1.87 4.59 10.02
CA VAL A 103 -2.04 5.10 11.38
C VAL A 103 -0.77 5.84 11.81
N GLY A 104 -0.95 7.12 12.16
CA GLY A 104 0.15 8.04 12.49
C GLY A 104 0.32 9.15 11.47
N GLU A 105 -0.16 8.97 10.23
CA GLU A 105 -0.28 10.07 9.27
C GLU A 105 -1.44 10.99 9.67
N PRO A 106 -1.43 12.26 9.25
CA PRO A 106 -2.64 13.06 9.20
C PRO A 106 -3.77 12.25 8.54
N ARG A 107 -5.00 12.38 9.04
CA ARG A 107 -6.17 11.69 8.48
C ARG A 107 -6.63 12.33 7.16
N ASP A 108 -5.72 12.39 6.21
CA ASP A 108 -5.95 12.81 4.83
C ASP A 108 -5.68 11.59 3.93
N PRO A 109 -6.71 10.79 3.62
CA PRO A 109 -6.52 9.54 2.92
C PRO A 109 -6.11 9.78 1.46
N VAL A 110 -5.13 9.02 1.00
CA VAL A 110 -4.78 8.94 -0.41
C VAL A 110 -5.90 8.21 -1.14
N LEU A 111 -6.43 8.84 -2.18
CA LEU A 111 -7.43 8.24 -3.05
C LEU A 111 -6.73 7.52 -4.21
N LEU A 112 -7.09 6.27 -4.43
CA LEU A 112 -6.54 5.38 -5.45
C LEU A 112 -7.66 4.95 -6.39
N ASP A 113 -7.49 5.19 -7.69
CA ASP A 113 -8.40 4.67 -8.71
C ASP A 113 -8.02 3.25 -9.14
N LEU A 114 -8.76 2.68 -10.11
CA LEU A 114 -8.48 1.32 -10.59
C LEU A 114 -7.10 1.19 -11.25
N ASN A 115 -6.60 2.22 -11.94
CA ASN A 115 -5.31 2.17 -12.61
C ASN A 115 -4.18 2.17 -11.58
N ALA A 116 -4.27 3.06 -10.58
CA ALA A 116 -3.31 3.11 -9.48
C ALA A 116 -3.23 1.78 -8.73
N MET A 117 -4.36 1.12 -8.53
CA MET A 117 -4.41 -0.19 -7.89
C MET A 117 -3.81 -1.30 -8.74
N ASP A 118 -4.00 -1.26 -10.06
CA ASP A 118 -3.40 -2.22 -10.98
C ASP A 118 -1.88 -2.09 -10.98
N GLU A 119 -1.37 -0.86 -11.06
CA GLU A 119 0.05 -0.54 -10.96
C GLU A 119 0.66 -1.01 -9.62
N LEU A 120 -0.05 -0.80 -8.50
CA LEU A 120 0.41 -1.25 -7.18
C LEU A 120 0.46 -2.78 -7.05
N ILE A 121 -0.55 -3.48 -7.57
CA ILE A 121 -0.59 -4.95 -7.54
C ILE A 121 0.52 -5.53 -8.43
N GLU A 122 0.75 -4.96 -9.61
CA GLU A 122 1.83 -5.36 -10.53
C GLU A 122 3.20 -5.15 -9.88
N ALA A 123 3.48 -3.93 -9.40
CA ALA A 123 4.73 -3.59 -8.70
C ALA A 123 5.04 -4.55 -7.54
N TRP A 124 4.02 -4.86 -6.73
CA TRP A 124 4.18 -5.74 -5.59
C TRP A 124 4.39 -7.20 -6.00
N THR A 125 3.80 -7.62 -7.12
CA THR A 125 3.97 -8.98 -7.65
C THR A 125 5.38 -9.15 -8.21
N ASP A 126 5.88 -8.16 -8.97
CA ASP A 126 7.21 -8.16 -9.58
C ASP A 126 8.33 -8.24 -8.54
N VAL A 127 8.26 -7.43 -7.47
CA VAL A 127 9.28 -7.45 -6.41
C VAL A 127 9.33 -8.79 -5.66
N ARG A 128 8.26 -9.59 -5.73
CA ARG A 128 8.18 -10.88 -5.02
C ARG A 128 8.62 -12.08 -5.85
N THR A 129 8.77 -11.94 -7.17
CA THR A 129 9.24 -12.99 -8.09
C THR A 129 10.75 -13.07 -8.15
#